data_AF-A0A8J4PNI9-F1
#
_entry.id   AF-A0A8J4PNI9-F1
#
_cell.length_a   1.000
_cell.length_b   1.000
_cell.length_c   1.000
_cell.angle_alpha   90.00
_cell.angle_beta   90.00
_cell.angle_gamma   90.00
#
_symmetry.space_group_name_H-M   'P 1'
#
loop_
_entity.id
_entity.type
_entity.pdbx_description
1 polymer ?
#
loop_
_entity_poly.entity_id
_entity_poly.type
_entity_poly.pdbx_seq_one_letter_code
_entity_poly.pdbx_strand_id
1 'polypeptide(L)'
;MKQTLFIIFAISVILATVAHADIWSQCPGNSDPTFSITTLTVTPDPPKIGQSCVVNLVGTLNDEVTSGSSLFTLYFYIAGGWRKLPSFSNDVCKIVTCPVQPGPFKFTTTINVPFITPPGQYQGSLILTDQNSRNITCLDFATTLSH
;
A
#
# COMPACT_ATOMS: atom_id res chain seq x y z
N MET A 1 42.34 34.21 40.07
CA MET A 1 42.27 33.21 38.99
C MET A 1 41.36 32.05 39.44
N LYS A 2 40.18 31.92 38.84
CA LYS A 2 39.43 30.67 38.57
C LYS A 2 38.02 31.06 38.11
N GLN A 3 37.88 31.25 36.79
CA GLN A 3 36.58 31.35 36.14
C GLN A 3 36.01 29.93 36.06
N THR A 4 34.97 29.65 36.84
CA THR A 4 34.24 28.39 36.74
C THR A 4 33.22 28.56 35.61
N LEU A 5 33.58 28.02 34.45
CA LEU A 5 32.78 27.97 33.23
C LEU A 5 31.53 27.11 33.48
N PHE A 6 30.36 27.73 33.59
CA PHE A 6 29.08 27.03 33.65
C PHE A 6 28.79 26.43 32.26
N ILE A 7 28.97 25.12 32.15
CA ILE A 7 28.67 24.33 30.95
C ILE A 7 27.15 24.29 30.79
N ILE A 8 26.64 25.03 29.80
CA ILE A 8 25.25 24.93 29.34
C ILE A 8 25.10 23.56 28.67
N PHE A 9 24.57 22.59 29.42
CA PHE A 9 24.20 21.29 28.87
C PHE A 9 22.86 21.46 28.13
N ALA A 10 22.92 22.01 26.91
CA ALA A 10 21.79 22.04 26.00
C ALA A 10 21.52 20.60 25.54
N ILE A 11 20.65 19.89 26.28
CA ILE A 11 20.05 18.63 25.83
C ILE A 11 19.12 18.97 24.68
N SER A 12 19.70 19.05 23.49
CA SER A 12 18.98 18.98 22.23
C SER A 12 18.32 17.59 22.18
N VAL A 13 17.06 17.52 22.59
CA VAL A 13 16.20 16.37 22.30
C VAL A 13 15.95 16.43 20.78
N ILE A 14 16.82 15.76 20.03
CA ILE A 14 16.61 15.49 18.62
C ILE A 14 15.37 14.57 18.56
N LEU A 15 14.20 15.14 18.26
CA LEU A 15 13.05 14.36 17.81
C LEU A 15 13.48 13.69 16.50
N ALA A 16 14.02 12.49 16.60
CA ALA A 16 14.20 11.62 15.45
C ALA A 16 12.78 11.28 14.97
N THR A 17 12.32 11.99 13.95
CA THR A 17 11.12 11.59 13.22
C THR A 17 11.41 10.22 12.63
N VAL A 18 10.82 9.18 13.23
CA VAL A 18 10.88 7.82 12.71
C VAL A 18 10.07 7.85 11.41
N ALA A 19 10.74 8.02 10.28
CA ALA A 19 10.12 7.81 8.98
C ALA A 19 9.81 6.31 8.90
N HIS A 20 8.56 5.94 9.13
CA HIS A 20 8.11 4.57 8.95
C HIS A 20 8.20 4.27 7.44
N ALA A 21 8.91 3.21 7.08
CA ALA A 21 8.94 2.78 5.69
C ALA A 21 7.53 2.33 5.30
N ASP A 22 7.05 2.81 4.16
CA ASP A 22 5.76 2.38 3.62
C ASP A 22 5.73 0.85 3.47
N ILE A 23 4.60 0.23 3.81
CA ILE A 23 4.42 -1.22 3.69
C ILE A 23 4.25 -1.69 2.24
N TRP A 24 4.40 -0.81 1.26
CA TRP A 24 4.14 -1.07 -0.16
C TRP A 24 5.28 -0.59 -1.06
N SER A 25 5.38 -1.19 -2.24
CA SER A 25 6.27 -0.74 -3.32
C SER A 25 5.64 -1.03 -4.69
N GLN A 26 6.16 -0.42 -5.75
CA GLN A 26 5.81 -0.82 -7.11
C GLN A 26 6.41 -2.21 -7.41
N CYS A 27 5.68 -3.06 -8.14
CA CYS A 27 6.22 -4.36 -8.55
C CYS A 27 7.47 -4.18 -9.42
N PRO A 28 8.45 -5.10 -9.34
CA PRO A 28 9.51 -5.20 -10.32
C PRO A 28 8.93 -5.35 -11.73
N GLY A 29 9.41 -4.55 -12.69
CA GLY A 29 8.93 -4.64 -14.07
C GLY A 29 7.57 -3.98 -14.33
N ASN A 30 7.06 -3.13 -13.41
CA ASN A 30 5.96 -2.22 -13.71
C ASN A 30 6.43 -1.09 -14.66
N SER A 31 6.85 -1.45 -15.87
CA SER A 31 7.35 -0.52 -16.89
C SER A 31 6.19 0.17 -17.58
N ASP A 32 6.19 1.50 -17.56
CA ASP A 32 5.20 2.36 -18.23
C ASP A 32 3.73 2.07 -17.83
N PRO A 33 3.39 2.14 -16.52
CA PRO A 33 2.01 1.98 -16.08
C PRO A 33 1.14 3.15 -16.55
N THR A 34 -0.10 2.86 -16.93
CA THR A 34 -1.05 3.90 -17.34
C THR A 34 -1.49 4.77 -16.16
N PHE A 35 -1.33 4.30 -14.92
CA PHE A 35 -1.58 5.09 -13.71
C PHE A 35 -0.29 5.35 -12.92
N SER A 36 0.06 6.63 -12.79
CA SER A 36 1.21 7.10 -12.02
C SER A 36 0.78 7.50 -10.60
N ILE A 37 1.21 6.73 -9.61
CA ILE A 37 0.88 6.96 -8.20
C ILE A 37 1.72 8.09 -7.64
N THR A 38 1.07 9.11 -7.09
CA THR A 38 1.71 10.21 -6.36
C THR A 38 1.71 9.97 -4.86
N THR A 39 0.62 9.39 -4.33
CA THR A 39 0.49 9.09 -2.90
C THR A 39 -0.36 7.85 -2.72
N LEU A 40 0.10 6.94 -1.88
CA LEU A 40 -0.68 5.81 -1.39
C LEU A 40 -0.50 5.75 0.12
N THR A 41 -1.58 5.93 0.87
CA THR A 41 -1.56 5.78 2.33
C THR A 41 -2.52 4.70 2.77
N VAL A 42 -2.16 4.03 3.86
CA VAL A 42 -3.02 3.07 4.55
C VAL A 42 -3.16 3.55 5.99
N THR A 43 -4.36 3.48 6.57
CA THR A 43 -4.59 3.94 7.95
C THR A 43 -5.60 3.04 8.66
N PRO A 44 -5.24 2.37 9.78
CA PRO A 44 -3.91 2.37 10.41
C PRO A 44 -2.84 1.69 9.54
N ASP A 45 -1.59 2.12 9.71
CA ASP A 45 -0.41 1.48 9.14
C ASP A 45 0.58 1.10 10.28
N PRO A 46 0.84 -0.19 10.52
CA PRO A 46 0.29 -1.35 9.80
C PRO A 46 -1.22 -1.56 10.09
N PRO A 47 -1.96 -2.20 9.16
CA PRO A 47 -3.34 -2.60 9.39
C PRO A 47 -3.49 -3.50 10.62
N LYS A 48 -4.64 -3.41 11.29
CA LYS A 48 -4.91 -4.15 12.54
C LYS A 48 -6.03 -5.16 12.38
N ILE A 49 -5.85 -6.32 13.02
CA ILE A 49 -6.83 -7.41 13.03
C ILE A 49 -8.09 -6.97 13.76
N GLY A 50 -9.25 -7.19 13.13
CA GLY A 50 -10.55 -6.79 13.66
C GLY A 50 -10.91 -5.32 13.42
N GLN A 51 -10.07 -4.56 12.71
CA GLN A 51 -10.32 -3.16 12.39
C GLN A 51 -10.39 -2.95 10.87
N SER A 52 -11.11 -1.89 10.48
CA SER A 52 -11.06 -1.39 9.11
C SER A 52 -9.81 -0.56 8.91
N CYS A 53 -9.15 -0.71 7.76
CA CYS A 53 -8.13 0.23 7.29
C CYS A 53 -8.65 1.00 6.06
N VAL A 54 -8.32 2.28 6.01
CA VAL A 54 -8.62 3.16 4.89
C VAL A 54 -7.39 3.25 4.01
N VAL A 55 -7.57 2.94 2.73
CA VAL A 55 -6.56 3.12 1.69
C VAL A 55 -6.92 4.35 0.89
N ASN A 56 -5.99 5.30 0.80
CA ASN A 56 -6.12 6.49 -0.05
C ASN A 56 -5.05 6.44 -1.13
N LEU A 57 -5.48 6.53 -2.38
CA LEU A 57 -4.66 6.50 -3.57
C LEU A 57 -4.88 7.79 -4.35
N VAL A 58 -3.80 8.49 -4.66
CA VAL A 58 -3.80 9.72 -5.46
C VAL A 58 -2.75 9.57 -6.55
N GLY A 59 -3.09 9.95 -7.77
CA GLY A 59 -2.19 9.91 -8.90
C GLY A 59 -2.78 10.50 -10.16
N THR A 60 -2.15 10.19 -11.29
CA THR A 60 -2.60 10.64 -12.61
C THR A 60 -2.74 9.43 -13.53
N LEU A 61 -3.89 9.31 -14.18
CA LEU A 61 -4.14 8.32 -15.22
C LEU A 61 -3.80 8.93 -16.58
N ASN A 62 -2.94 8.26 -17.33
CA ASN A 62 -2.41 8.73 -18.61
C ASN A 62 -3.31 8.36 -19.78
N ASP A 63 -4.03 7.23 -19.69
CA ASP A 63 -4.88 6.69 -20.76
C ASP A 63 -6.25 6.29 -20.24
N GLU A 64 -7.26 6.33 -21.12
CA GLU A 64 -8.62 5.92 -20.79
C GLU A 64 -8.67 4.43 -20.41
N VAL A 65 -9.38 4.12 -19.31
CA VAL A 65 -9.67 2.75 -18.89
C VAL A 65 -11.15 2.47 -19.10
N THR A 66 -11.46 1.61 -20.07
CA THR A 66 -12.85 1.24 -20.42
C THR A 66 -13.24 -0.13 -19.88
N SER A 67 -12.27 -1.02 -19.72
CA SER A 67 -12.39 -2.31 -19.05
C SER A 67 -11.03 -2.72 -18.48
N GLY A 68 -10.97 -3.81 -17.73
CA GLY A 68 -9.70 -4.25 -17.15
C GLY A 68 -9.85 -5.37 -16.13
N SER A 69 -8.74 -6.01 -15.80
CA SER A 69 -8.67 -7.10 -14.81
C SER A 69 -7.90 -6.66 -13.57
N SER A 70 -8.31 -7.17 -12.42
CA SER A 70 -7.68 -6.98 -11.12
C SER A 70 -7.32 -8.34 -10.54
N LEU A 71 -6.05 -8.57 -10.24
CA LEU A 71 -5.57 -9.77 -9.56
C LEU A 71 -4.90 -9.39 -8.24
N PHE A 72 -5.51 -9.80 -7.13
CA PHE A 72 -4.94 -9.64 -5.79
C PHE A 72 -4.45 -11.00 -5.29
N THR A 73 -3.18 -11.08 -4.92
CA THR A 73 -2.55 -12.31 -4.41
C THR A 73 -1.98 -12.05 -3.02
N LEU A 74 -2.20 -13.00 -2.12
CA LEU A 74 -1.75 -12.94 -0.74
C LEU A 74 -0.89 -14.15 -0.38
N TYR A 75 0.05 -13.95 0.52
CA TYR A 75 0.87 -14.98 1.13
C TYR A 75 0.91 -14.76 2.64
N PHE A 76 0.89 -15.85 3.38
CA PHE A 76 1.03 -15.87 4.84
C PHE A 76 2.27 -16.68 5.22
N TYR A 77 3.10 -16.15 6.11
CA TYR A 77 4.28 -16.85 6.61
C TYR A 77 3.90 -17.76 7.78
N ILE A 78 4.04 -19.07 7.59
CA ILE A 78 3.73 -20.08 8.62
C ILE A 78 4.70 -21.26 8.51
N ALA A 79 5.06 -21.83 9.66
CA ALA A 79 5.93 -23.01 9.74
C ALA A 79 7.24 -22.88 8.95
N GLY A 80 7.86 -21.69 9.00
CA GLY A 80 9.16 -21.45 8.36
C GLY A 80 9.10 -21.14 6.86
N GLY A 81 7.92 -20.93 6.26
CA GLY A 81 7.82 -20.59 4.84
C GLY A 81 6.57 -19.82 4.45
N TRP A 82 6.61 -19.24 3.25
CA TRP A 82 5.47 -18.57 2.64
C TRP A 82 4.47 -19.58 2.10
N ARG A 83 3.18 -19.34 2.35
CA ARG A 83 2.05 -20.10 1.80
C ARG A 83 1.14 -19.16 1.05
N LYS A 84 0.89 -19.47 -0.22
CA LYS A 84 -0.04 -18.71 -1.06
C LYS A 84 -1.46 -18.91 -0.53
N LEU A 85 -2.15 -17.82 -0.24
CA LEU A 85 -3.58 -17.79 0.03
C LEU A 85 -4.37 -17.71 -1.30
N PRO A 86 -5.69 -17.96 -1.31
CA PRO A 86 -6.49 -17.78 -2.51
C PRO A 86 -6.27 -16.40 -3.14
N SER A 87 -6.02 -16.38 -4.45
CA SER A 87 -5.98 -15.14 -5.22
C SER A 87 -7.41 -14.69 -5.52
N PHE A 88 -7.63 -13.38 -5.50
CA PHE A 88 -8.91 -12.77 -5.84
C PHE A 88 -8.79 -12.09 -7.19
N SER A 89 -9.60 -12.55 -8.15
CA SER A 89 -9.68 -11.94 -9.49
C SER A 89 -11.01 -11.21 -9.61
N ASN A 90 -10.98 -9.97 -10.11
CA ASN A 90 -12.14 -9.12 -10.31
C ASN A 90 -11.96 -8.25 -11.56
N ASP A 91 -13.03 -7.58 -11.98
CA ASP A 91 -12.97 -6.57 -13.04
C ASP A 91 -12.64 -5.20 -12.42
N VAL A 92 -11.77 -4.42 -13.07
CA VAL A 92 -11.46 -3.04 -12.62
C VAL A 92 -12.73 -2.20 -12.52
N CYS A 93 -13.65 -2.36 -13.47
CA CYS A 93 -14.92 -1.64 -13.51
C CYS A 93 -15.95 -2.05 -12.46
N LYS A 94 -15.66 -3.07 -11.63
CA LYS A 94 -16.43 -3.36 -10.41
C LYS A 94 -15.92 -2.56 -9.21
N ILE A 95 -14.70 -2.04 -9.29
CA ILE A 95 -14.03 -1.27 -8.23
C ILE A 95 -14.21 0.23 -8.46
N VAL A 96 -14.15 0.66 -9.73
CA VAL A 96 -14.32 2.06 -10.16
C VAL A 96 -15.38 2.16 -11.26
N THR A 97 -16.00 3.32 -11.42
CA THR A 97 -16.96 3.55 -12.52
C THR A 97 -16.22 3.78 -13.83
N CYS A 98 -16.44 2.90 -14.81
CA CYS A 98 -15.90 3.02 -16.16
C CYS A 98 -16.86 3.74 -17.11
N PRO A 99 -16.35 4.42 -18.17
CA PRO A 99 -14.94 4.60 -18.47
C PRO A 99 -14.27 5.63 -17.54
N VAL A 100 -13.03 5.38 -17.13
CA VAL A 100 -12.22 6.34 -16.38
C VAL A 100 -11.40 7.14 -17.38
N GLN A 101 -11.65 8.44 -17.45
CA GLN A 101 -10.96 9.35 -18.37
C GLN A 101 -9.54 9.68 -17.88
N PRO A 102 -8.60 9.98 -18.79
CA PRO A 102 -7.27 10.48 -18.42
C PRO A 102 -7.33 11.73 -17.53
N GLY A 103 -6.38 11.86 -16.60
CA GLY A 103 -6.23 13.02 -15.74
C GLY A 103 -5.98 12.67 -14.26
N PRO A 104 -6.01 13.67 -13.37
CA PRO A 104 -5.86 13.46 -11.94
C PRO A 104 -6.95 12.54 -11.39
N PHE A 105 -6.55 11.52 -10.66
CA PHE A 105 -7.45 10.51 -10.12
C PHE A 105 -7.20 10.31 -8.62
N LYS A 106 -8.30 10.17 -7.87
CA LYS A 106 -8.29 9.90 -6.44
C LYS A 106 -9.22 8.74 -6.16
N PHE A 107 -8.74 7.76 -5.40
CA PHE A 107 -9.51 6.60 -4.98
C PHE A 107 -9.31 6.36 -3.50
N THR A 108 -10.42 6.26 -2.78
CA THR A 108 -10.43 5.93 -1.35
C THR A 108 -11.31 4.72 -1.15
N THR A 109 -10.79 3.72 -0.46
CA THR A 109 -11.55 2.52 -0.12
C THR A 109 -11.28 2.09 1.32
N THR A 110 -12.25 1.41 1.91
CA THR A 110 -12.12 0.83 3.25
C THR A 110 -12.01 -0.68 3.12
N ILE A 111 -10.95 -1.24 3.67
CA ILE A 111 -10.70 -2.68 3.71
C ILE A 111 -10.90 -3.14 5.16
N ASN A 112 -11.74 -4.15 5.36
CA ASN A 112 -11.90 -4.76 6.67
C ASN A 112 -10.88 -5.88 6.84
N VAL A 113 -10.11 -5.86 7.94
CA VAL A 113 -9.29 -6.99 8.37
C VAL A 113 -10.10 -7.81 9.37
N PRO A 114 -10.67 -8.98 8.99
CA PRO A 114 -11.57 -9.72 9.88
C PRO A 114 -10.89 -10.12 11.19
N PHE A 115 -11.65 -10.18 12.29
CA PHE A 115 -11.12 -10.61 13.60
C PHE A 115 -10.56 -12.04 13.60
N ILE A 116 -11.02 -12.89 12.67
CA ILE A 116 -10.54 -14.27 12.50
C ILE A 116 -9.20 -14.37 11.75
N THR A 117 -8.64 -13.24 11.31
CA THR A 117 -7.35 -13.20 10.60
C THR A 117 -6.23 -13.66 11.54
N PRO A 118 -5.44 -14.68 11.17
CA PRO A 118 -4.30 -15.08 11.98
C PRO A 118 -3.28 -13.94 12.16
N PRO A 119 -2.69 -13.76 13.35
CA PRO A 119 -1.57 -12.85 13.52
C PRO A 119 -0.32 -13.39 12.84
N GLY A 120 0.50 -12.49 12.29
CA GLY A 120 1.77 -12.86 11.66
C GLY A 120 2.12 -12.02 10.44
N GLN A 121 3.09 -12.50 9.65
CA GLN A 121 3.60 -11.79 8.49
C GLN A 121 2.78 -12.14 7.24
N TYR A 122 2.39 -11.09 6.52
CA TYR A 122 1.66 -11.14 5.28
C TYR A 122 2.43 -10.38 4.21
N GLN A 123 2.39 -10.90 2.99
CA GLN A 123 2.83 -10.16 1.81
C GLN A 123 1.88 -10.45 0.67
N GLY A 124 1.86 -9.58 -0.32
CA GLY A 124 0.99 -9.78 -1.46
C GLY A 124 1.27 -8.81 -2.58
N SER A 125 0.50 -8.98 -3.65
CA SER A 125 0.56 -8.13 -4.82
C SER A 125 -0.84 -7.84 -5.35
N LEU A 126 -1.01 -6.64 -5.89
CA LEU A 126 -2.17 -6.19 -6.64
C LEU A 126 -1.71 -5.83 -8.05
N ILE A 127 -2.25 -6.51 -9.05
CA ILE A 127 -1.98 -6.23 -10.47
C ILE A 127 -3.29 -5.79 -11.11
N LEU A 128 -3.29 -4.58 -11.67
CA LEU A 128 -4.40 -4.06 -12.46
C LEU A 128 -3.98 -3.91 -13.92
N THR A 129 -4.76 -4.45 -14.85
CA THR A 129 -4.54 -4.27 -16.30
C THR A 129 -5.74 -3.65 -16.99
N ASP A 130 -5.50 -2.87 -18.04
CA ASP A 130 -6.52 -2.20 -18.85
C ASP A 130 -7.09 -3.10 -19.96
N GLN A 131 -7.98 -2.55 -20.79
CA GLN A 131 -8.59 -3.23 -21.95
C GLN A 131 -7.57 -3.75 -22.97
N ASN A 132 -6.34 -3.22 -22.96
CA ASN A 132 -5.25 -3.59 -23.85
C ASN A 132 -4.24 -4.51 -23.16
N SER A 133 -4.58 -5.04 -21.97
CA SER A 133 -3.68 -5.83 -21.12
C SER A 133 -2.42 -5.09 -20.68
N ARG A 134 -2.41 -3.75 -20.74
CA ARG A 134 -1.31 -2.94 -20.19
C ARG A 134 -1.51 -2.75 -18.70
N ASN A 135 -0.43 -2.62 -17.95
CA ASN A 135 -0.52 -2.35 -16.52
C ASN A 135 -1.15 -0.98 -16.29
N ILE A 136 -2.27 -0.96 -15.57
CA ILE A 136 -2.75 0.26 -14.93
C ILE A 136 -1.81 0.58 -13.78
N THR A 137 -1.63 -0.38 -12.87
CA THR A 137 -0.63 -0.30 -11.81
C THR A 137 -0.31 -1.70 -11.28
N CYS A 138 0.85 -1.84 -10.66
CA CYS A 138 1.23 -3.06 -9.97
C CYS A 138 1.89 -2.70 -8.64
N LEU A 139 1.32 -3.21 -7.55
CA LEU A 139 1.75 -2.93 -6.19
C LEU A 139 2.10 -4.22 -5.45
N ASP A 140 3.25 -4.24 -4.81
CA ASP A 140 3.60 -5.23 -3.80
C ASP A 140 3.43 -4.62 -2.41
N PHE A 141 3.12 -5.45 -1.41
CA PHE A 141 3.12 -5.04 -0.01
C PHE A 141 3.61 -6.14 0.90
N ALA A 142 4.17 -5.75 2.05
CA ALA A 142 4.57 -6.62 3.12
C ALA A 142 4.27 -5.97 4.47
N THR A 143 3.57 -6.67 5.35
CA THR A 143 3.16 -6.14 6.66
C THR A 143 3.07 -7.26 7.70
N THR A 144 3.06 -6.87 8.98
CA THR A 144 2.81 -7.79 10.10
C THR A 144 1.49 -7.42 10.74
N LEU A 145 0.53 -8.33 10.70
CA LEU A 145 -0.80 -8.12 11.28
C LEU A 145 -0.82 -8.57 12.75
N SER A 146 -1.37 -7.69 13.58
CA SER A 146 -1.60 -7.90 15.01
C SER A 146 -2.92 -7.22 15.41
N HIS A 147 -3.43 -7.51 16.62
CA HIS A 147 -4.66 -6.93 17.14
C HIS A 147 -4.51 -5.44 17.51
#